data_AF-A0A2G3K067-F1
#
_entry.id   AF-A0A2G3K067-F1
#
_cell.length_a   1.000
_cell.length_b   1.000
_cell.length_c   1.000
_cell.angle_alpha   90.00
_cell.angle_beta   90.00
_cell.angle_gamma   90.00
#
_symmetry.space_group_name_H-M   'P 1'
#
loop_
_entity.id
_entity.type
_entity.pdbx_description
1 polymer ?
#
loop_
_entity_poly.entity_id
_entity_poly.type
_entity_poly.pdbx_seq_one_letter_code
_entity_poly.pdbx_strand_id
1 'polypeptide(L)' 'TVFRGLDEWLRHRLRTLHLKQWKRGRSMYRELKALGASGTDAKRIASNARRWWRNGYGVLNRALPIAYFERLGVPRLA' A
#
# COMPACT_ATOMS: atom_id res chain seq x y z
N THR A 1 16.35 -9.04 -13.46
CA THR A 1 17.62 -8.56 -12.88
C THR A 1 17.47 -8.49 -11.37
N VAL A 2 18.57 -8.51 -10.63
CA VAL A 2 18.57 -8.40 -9.15
C VAL A 2 17.84 -7.12 -8.69
N PHE A 3 18.05 -6.01 -9.39
CA PHE A 3 17.43 -4.72 -9.06
C PHE A 3 15.91 -4.70 -9.18
N ARG A 4 15.32 -5.42 -10.14
CA ARG A 4 13.86 -5.53 -10.27
C ARG A 4 13.23 -6.26 -9.08
N GLY A 5 13.83 -7.37 -8.66
CA GLY A 5 13.36 -8.10 -7.47
C GLY A 5 13.48 -7.25 -6.20
N LEU A 6 14.56 -6.46 -6.09
CA LEU A 6 14.75 -5.53 -4.98
C LEU A 6 13.72 -4.38 -5.00
N ASP A 7 13.42 -3.81 -6.16
CA ASP A 7 12.40 -2.75 -6.31
C ASP A 7 11.00 -3.27 -5.91
N GLU A 8 10.63 -4.45 -6.38
CA GLU A 8 9.37 -5.11 -6.01
C GLU A 8 9.28 -5.37 -4.50
N TRP A 9 10.35 -5.92 -3.91
CA TRP A 9 10.44 -6.18 -2.47
C TRP A 9 10.33 -4.89 -1.64
N LEU A 10 11.05 -3.84 -2.04
CA LEU A 10 11.03 -2.54 -1.37
C LEU A 10 9.62 -1.95 -1.38
N ARG A 11 8.96 -1.90 -2.54
CA ARG A 11 7.60 -1.35 -2.67
C ARG A 11 6.58 -2.16 -1.91
N HIS A 12 6.71 -3.49 -1.91
CA HIS A 12 5.87 -4.33 -1.07
C HIS A 12 6.02 -3.98 0.41
N ARG A 13 7.26 -3.75 0.89
CA ARG A 13 7.48 -3.35 2.28
C ARG A 13 6.93 -1.99 2.63
N LEU A 14 7.16 -0.99 1.80
CA LEU A 14 6.61 0.36 2.02
C LEU A 14 5.08 0.35 2.10
N ARG A 15 4.43 -0.43 1.24
CA ARG A 15 2.99 -0.66 1.30
C ARG A 15 2.52 -1.26 2.62
N THR A 16 3.20 -2.29 3.11
CA THR A 16 2.88 -2.87 4.43
C THR A 16 3.14 -1.89 5.58
N LEU A 17 4.15 -1.02 5.46
CA LEU A 17 4.46 0.00 6.46
C LEU A 17 3.34 1.05 6.58
N HIS A 18 2.78 1.52 5.46
CA HIS A 18 1.64 2.43 5.49
C HIS A 18 0.43 1.83 6.21
N LEU A 19 0.10 0.56 5.92
CA LEU A 19 -0.96 -0.13 6.64
C LEU A 19 -0.67 -0.21 8.15
N LYS A 20 0.58 -0.50 8.53
CA LYS A 20 1.00 -0.51 9.94
C LYS A 20 0.86 0.87 10.58
N GLN A 21 1.19 1.95 9.87
CA GLN A 21 1.04 3.33 10.38
C GLN A 21 -0.42 3.70 10.62
N TRP A 22 -1.32 3.30 9.72
CA TRP A 22 -2.75 3.59 9.88
C TRP A 22 -3.40 2.82 11.04
N LYS A 23 -2.86 1.64 11.40
CA LYS A 23 -3.23 0.77 12.55
C LYS A 23 -4.68 0.27 12.59
N ARG A 24 -5.68 1.16 12.46
CA ARG A 24 -7.11 0.91 12.63
C ARG A 24 -7.83 0.93 11.28
N GLY A 25 -8.81 0.04 11.11
CA GLY A 25 -9.58 -0.06 9.86
C GLY A 25 -10.29 1.23 9.46
N ARG A 26 -10.82 1.98 10.42
CA ARG A 26 -11.42 3.31 10.15
C ARG A 26 -10.43 4.28 9.53
N SER A 27 -9.20 4.35 10.07
CA SER A 27 -8.14 5.18 9.51
C SER A 27 -7.73 4.67 8.13
N MET A 28 -7.50 3.37 7.97
CA MET A 28 -7.17 2.78 6.66
C MET A 28 -8.23 3.11 5.60
N TYR A 29 -9.51 2.97 5.92
CA TYR A 29 -10.59 3.29 5.00
C TYR A 29 -10.54 4.76 4.56
N ARG A 30 -10.38 5.68 5.52
CA ARG A 30 -10.30 7.12 5.24
C ARG A 30 -9.11 7.45 4.33
N GLU A 31 -7.92 6.95 4.67
CA GLU A 31 -6.70 7.22 3.90
C GLU A 31 -6.76 6.59 2.51
N LEU A 32 -7.26 5.34 2.39
CA LEU A 32 -7.45 4.71 1.09
C LEU A 32 -8.45 5.48 0.21
N LYS A 33 -9.53 6.00 0.79
CA LYS A 33 -10.47 6.88 0.08
C LYS A 33 -9.81 8.19 -0.37
N ALA A 34 -8.99 8.81 0.48
CA ALA A 34 -8.23 10.02 0.15
C ALA A 34 -7.22 9.78 -0.98
N LEU A 35 -6.64 8.57 -1.05
CA LEU A 35 -5.76 8.13 -2.13
C LEU A 35 -6.50 7.69 -3.41
N GLY A 36 -7.83 7.83 -3.46
CA GLY A 36 -8.64 7.55 -4.64
C GLY A 36 -9.09 6.09 -4.78
N ALA A 37 -8.93 5.25 -3.76
CA ALA A 37 -9.45 3.88 -3.81
C ALA A 37 -10.99 3.86 -3.90
N SER A 38 -11.51 2.83 -4.59
CA SER A 38 -12.95 2.57 -4.63
C SER A 38 -13.48 2.25 -3.23
N GLY A 39 -14.77 2.53 -2.97
CA GLY A 39 -15.37 2.24 -1.67
C GLY A 39 -15.28 0.75 -1.29
N THR A 40 -15.46 -0.13 -2.29
CA THR A 40 -15.37 -1.58 -2.15
C THR A 40 -13.97 -2.03 -1.80
N ASP A 41 -12.95 -1.51 -2.50
CA ASP A 41 -11.54 -1.82 -2.27
C ASP A 41 -11.08 -1.32 -0.89
N ALA A 42 -11.42 -0.07 -0.56
CA ALA A 42 -11.10 0.52 0.74
C ALA A 42 -11.73 -0.29 1.88
N LYS A 43 -13.01 -0.69 1.74
CA LYS A 43 -13.71 -1.49 2.76
C LYS A 43 -13.08 -2.88 2.92
N ARG A 44 -12.69 -3.54 1.82
CA ARG A 44 -12.05 -4.86 1.82
C ARG A 44 -10.68 -4.84 2.52
N ILE A 45 -9.90 -3.78 2.32
CA ILE A 45 -8.59 -3.63 2.98
C ILE A 45 -8.79 -3.25 4.46
N ALA A 46 -9.68 -2.30 4.74
CA ALA A 46 -9.96 -1.82 6.10
C ALA A 46 -10.53 -2.92 7.02
N SER A 47 -11.36 -3.82 6.51
CA SER A 47 -11.88 -4.96 7.29
C SER A 47 -10.77 -5.91 7.75
N ASN A 48 -9.68 -5.98 6.99
CA ASN A 48 -8.50 -6.79 7.30
C ASN A 48 -7.41 -6.01 8.07
N ALA A 49 -7.72 -4.85 8.66
CA ALA A 49 -6.73 -4.00 9.33
C ALA A 49 -5.92 -4.69 10.44
N ARG A 50 -6.55 -5.65 11.16
CA ARG A 50 -5.88 -6.45 12.21
C ARG A 50 -4.80 -7.38 11.67
N ARG A 51 -4.80 -7.66 10.37
CA ARG A 51 -3.86 -8.55 9.67
C ARG A 51 -3.12 -7.79 8.57
N TRP A 52 -2.71 -6.56 8.84
CA TRP A 52 -2.09 -5.65 7.87
C TRP A 52 -0.88 -6.26 7.14
N TRP A 53 -0.13 -7.17 7.77
CA TRP A 53 1.00 -7.86 7.14
C TRP A 53 0.59 -8.81 6.01
N ARG A 54 -0.68 -9.26 5.97
CA ARG A 54 -1.23 -10.10 4.89
C ARG A 54 -1.83 -9.29 3.74
N ASN A 55 -2.01 -7.97 3.91
CA ASN A 55 -2.71 -7.10 2.95
C ASN A 55 -1.77 -6.38 1.95
N GLY A 56 -0.46 -6.69 1.96
CA GLY A 56 0.52 -5.96 1.17
C GLY A 56 0.50 -6.21 -0.36
N TYR A 57 -0.48 -6.94 -0.87
CA TYR A 57 -0.58 -7.34 -2.29
C TYR A 57 -1.96 -7.05 -2.89
N GLY A 58 -2.02 -7.00 -4.23
CA GLY A 58 -3.26 -6.89 -4.99
C GLY A 58 -3.87 -5.49 -4.97
N VAL A 59 -5.03 -5.34 -4.34
CA VAL A 59 -5.83 -4.09 -4.34
C VAL A 59 -5.02 -2.88 -3.85
N LEU A 60 -4.07 -3.11 -2.93
CA LEU A 60 -3.21 -2.06 -2.40
C LEU A 60 -2.25 -1.47 -3.43
N ASN A 61 -1.88 -2.22 -4.48
CA ASN A 61 -1.03 -1.71 -5.56
C ASN A 61 -1.74 -0.62 -6.36
N ARG A 62 -3.08 -0.69 -6.45
CA ARG A 62 -3.90 0.32 -7.12
C ARG A 62 -4.03 1.59 -6.28
N ALA A 63 -4.18 1.45 -4.96
CA ALA A 63 -4.27 2.59 -4.04
C ALA A 63 -2.91 3.26 -3.76
N LEU A 64 -1.83 2.49 -3.81
CA LEU A 64 -0.44 2.94 -3.61
C LEU A 64 0.40 2.51 -4.83
N PRO A 65 0.22 3.16 -6.00
CA PRO A 65 0.97 2.85 -7.21
C PRO A 65 2.45 3.23 -7.07
N ILE A 66 3.28 2.78 -8.01
CA ILE A 66 4.71 3.16 -8.07
C ILE A 66 4.88 4.68 -8.01
N ALA A 67 4.08 5.41 -8.80
CA ALA A 67 4.09 6.88 -8.86
C ALA A 67 3.82 7.57 -7.52
N TYR A 68 3.07 6.93 -6.61
CA TYR A 68 2.87 7.48 -5.27
C TYR A 68 4.19 7.51 -4.49
N PHE A 69 4.98 6.45 -4.57
CA PHE A 69 6.28 6.37 -3.89
C PHE A 69 7.35 7.24 -4.55
N GLU A 70 7.27 7.45 -5.87
CA GLU A 70 8.15 8.40 -6.56
C GLU A 70 7.95 9.83 -6.06
N ARG A 71 6.70 10.23 -5.83
CA ARG A 71 6.39 11.55 -5.23
C ARG A 71 6.89 11.69 -3.79
N LEU A 72 7.12 10.58 -3.10
CA LEU A 72 7.75 10.54 -1.78
C LEU A 72 9.29 10.46 -1.85
N GLY A 73 9.87 10.50 -3.05
CA GLY A 73 11.32 10.45 -3.27
C GLY A 73 11.93 9.04 -3.26
N VAL A 74 11.11 7.98 -3.35
CA VAL A 74 11.62 6.61 -3.44
C VAL A 74 12.16 6.37 -4.86
N PRO A 75 13.45 6.05 -5.04
CA PRO A 75 14.02 5.83 -6.37
C PRO A 75 13.47 4.56 -7.02
N ARG A 76 13.45 4.53 -8.37
CA ARG A 76 13.27 3.28 -9.14
C ARG A 76 14.63 2.59 -9.25
N LEU A 77 14.67 1.31 -8.92
CA LEU A 77 15.91 0.51 -9.05
C LEU A 77 15.96 -0.25 -10.39
N ALA A 78 14.82 -0.51 -11.03
CA ALA A 78 14.71 -1.13 -12.35
C ALA A 78 13.36 -0.84 -13.01
#